data_AF-A0A523SRW0-F1
#
_entry.id   AF-A0A523SRW0-F1
#
_cell.length_a   1.000
_cell.length_b   1.000
_cell.length_c   1.000
_cell.angle_alpha   90.00
_cell.angle_beta   90.00
_cell.angle_gamma   90.00
#
_symmetry.space_group_name_H-M   'P 1'
#
loop_
_entity.id
_entity.type
_entity.pdbx_description
1 polymer ?
#
loop_
_entity_poly.entity_id
_entity_poly.type
_entity_poly.pdbx_seq_one_letter_code
_entity_poly.pdbx_strand_id
1 'polypeptide(L)' 'MPKSKADLKNTLISTRVTPDVKGMVLKEALADGLTISEWLRFMIIREIARRNSASKASGAP' A
#
# COMPACT_ATOMS: atom_id res chain seq x y z
N MET A 1 34.48 5.68 3.26
CA MET A 1 33.76 6.54 2.30
C MET A 1 32.36 6.78 2.87
N PRO A 2 32.01 7.99 3.34
CA PRO A 2 30.73 8.20 4.00
C PRO A 2 29.62 8.21 2.94
N LYS A 3 28.73 7.21 3.00
CA LYS A 3 27.54 7.16 2.14
C LYS A 3 26.65 8.34 2.52
N SER A 4 26.51 9.30 1.61
CA SER A 4 25.62 10.44 1.80
C SER A 4 24.19 9.94 2.06
N LYS A 5 23.43 10.66 2.89
CA LYS A 5 22.01 10.40 3.21
C LYS A 5 21.07 10.63 1.99
N ALA A 6 21.57 10.42 0.77
CA ALA A 6 20.90 10.76 -0.48
C ALA A 6 20.08 9.60 -1.08
N ASP A 7 20.22 8.37 -0.57
CA ASP A 7 19.33 7.26 -0.95
C ASP A 7 18.00 7.38 -0.21
N LEU A 8 17.13 8.24 -0.74
CA LEU A 8 15.78 8.46 -0.26
C LEU A 8 14.93 7.18 -0.38
N LYS A 9 14.86 6.43 0.72
CA LYS A 9 13.64 5.96 1.41
C LYS A 9 12.57 5.19 0.62
N ASN A 10 12.91 4.51 -0.48
CA ASN A 10 11.98 3.61 -1.15
C ASN A 10 12.47 2.15 -1.05
N THR A 11 11.68 1.29 -0.41
CA THR A 11 11.93 -0.15 -0.32
C THR A 11 10.95 -0.89 -1.22
N LEU A 12 11.47 -1.84 -2.02
CA LEU A 12 10.63 -2.67 -2.87
C LEU A 12 9.86 -3.70 -2.01
N ILE A 13 8.55 -3.74 -2.21
CA ILE A 13 7.70 -4.84 -1.73
C ILE A 13 7.29 -5.65 -2.96
N SER A 14 7.47 -6.96 -2.91
CA SER A 14 7.05 -7.88 -3.97
C SER A 14 6.29 -9.06 -3.38
N THR A 15 5.28 -9.54 -4.10
CA THR A 15 4.45 -10.66 -3.67
C THR A 15 3.97 -11.41 -4.90
N ARG A 16 3.92 -12.74 -4.82
CA ARG A 16 3.34 -13.56 -5.89
C ARG A 16 1.83 -13.47 -5.83
N VAL A 17 1.22 -13.22 -6.98
CA VAL A 17 -0.23 -13.19 -7.16
C VAL A 17 -0.58 -13.96 -8.44
N THR A 18 -1.84 -14.37 -8.58
CA THR A 18 -2.32 -14.94 -9.84
C THR A 18 -2.41 -13.85 -10.92
N PRO A 19 -2.39 -14.22 -12.21
CA PRO A 19 -2.56 -13.26 -13.30
C PRO A 19 -3.84 -12.42 -13.18
N ASP A 20 -4.94 -13.05 -12.76
CA ASP A 20 -6.24 -12.39 -12.59
C ASP A 20 -6.18 -11.28 -11.53
N VAL A 21 -5.57 -11.56 -10.38
CA VAL A 21 -5.39 -10.57 -9.31
C VAL A 21 -4.53 -9.40 -9.80
N LYS A 22 -3.46 -9.67 -10.56
CA LYS A 22 -2.65 -8.61 -11.17
C LYS A 22 -3.50 -7.74 -12.11
N GLY A 23 -4.37 -8.35 -12.91
CA GLY A 23 -5.28 -7.64 -13.82
C GLY A 23 -6.28 -6.76 -13.07
N MET A 24 -6.86 -7.26 -11.98
CA MET A 24 -7.76 -6.48 -11.12
C MET A 24 -7.06 -5.26 -10.54
N VAL A 25 -5.86 -5.43 -9.95
CA VAL A 25 -5.09 -4.32 -9.37
C VAL A 25 -4.76 -3.25 -10.42
N LEU A 26 -4.39 -3.66 -11.64
CA LEU A 26 -4.14 -2.70 -12.73
C LEU A 26 -5.41 -1.93 -13.09
N LYS A 27 -6.56 -2.61 -13.23
CA LYS A 27 -7.83 -1.97 -13.58
C LYS A 27 -8.25 -0.93 -12.54
N GLU A 28 -8.18 -1.27 -11.25
CA GLU A 28 -8.52 -0.35 -10.16
C GLU A 28 -7.56 0.84 -10.11
N ALA A 29 -6.25 0.60 -10.26
CA ALA A 29 -5.27 1.68 -10.30
C ALA A 29 -5.54 2.67 -11.45
N LEU A 30 -5.85 2.17 -12.64
CA LEU A 30 -6.19 3.01 -13.80
C LEU A 30 -7.50 3.76 -13.62
N ALA A 31 -8.51 3.15 -12.97
CA ALA A 31 -9.78 3.81 -12.67
C ALA A 31 -9.59 5.04 -11.76
N ASP A 32 -8.64 4.96 -10.83
CA ASP A 32 -8.26 6.05 -9.93
C ASP A 32 -7.21 7.02 -10.55
N GLY A 33 -6.74 6.77 -11.78
CA GLY A 33 -5.70 7.58 -12.43
C GLY A 33 -4.31 7.43 -11.80
N LEU A 34 -4.05 6.31 -11.12
CA LEU A 34 -2.83 6.03 -10.36
C LEU A 34 -1.98 4.93 -11.00
N THR A 35 -0.69 4.91 -10.68
CA THR A 35 0.14 3.73 -10.90
C THR A 35 -0.22 2.62 -9.89
N ILE A 36 0.06 1.36 -10.24
CA ILE A 36 -0.13 0.21 -9.32
C ILE A 36 0.56 0.46 -7.97
N SER A 37 1.77 1.01 -7.98
CA SER A 37 2.54 1.30 -6.77
C SER A 37 1.87 2.33 -5.87
N GLU A 38 1.30 3.40 -6.46
CA GLU A 38 0.58 4.43 -5.71
C GLU A 38 -0.73 3.90 -5.16
N TRP A 39 -1.48 3.18 -5.99
CA TRP A 39 -2.74 2.58 -5.60
C TRP A 39 -2.55 1.58 -4.45
N LEU A 40 -1.55 0.69 -4.52
CA LEU A 40 -1.23 -0.23 -3.43
C LEU A 40 -0.80 0.49 -2.15
N ARG A 41 0.01 1.56 -2.25
CA ARG A 41 0.38 2.36 -1.08
C ARG A 41 -0.85 2.97 -0.41
N PHE A 42 -1.75 3.56 -1.20
CA PHE A 42 -3.01 4.12 -0.69
C PHE A 42 -3.86 3.06 0.00
N MET A 43 -4.02 1.90 -0.64
CA MET A 43 -4.78 0.77 -0.09
C MET A 43 -4.22 0.26 1.23
N ILE A 44 -2.89 0.11 1.34
CA ILE A 44 -2.23 -0.33 2.57
C ILE A 44 -2.48 0.68 3.70
N ILE A 45 -2.27 1.98 3.45
CA ILE A 45 -2.48 3.03 4.45
C ILE A 45 -3.95 3.06 4.89
N ARG A 46 -4.88 3.01 3.94
CA ARG A 46 -6.33 3.02 4.20
C ARG A 46 -6.77 1.83 5.05
N GLU A 47 -6.28 0.64 4.73
CA GLU A 47 -6.63 -0.58 5.46
C GLU A 47 -6.05 -0.57 6.88
N ILE A 48 -4.81 -0.12 7.07
CA ILE A 48 -4.21 0.03 8.41
C ILE A 48 -5.00 1.05 9.24
N ALA A 49 -5.35 2.21 8.65
CA ALA A 49 -6.15 3.23 9.34
C ALA A 49 -7.55 2.70 9.74
N ARG A 50 -8.20 1.92 8.85
CA ARG A 50 -9.48 1.26 9.12
C ARG A 50 -9.38 0.27 10.29
N ARG A 51 -8.30 -0.53 10.36
CA ARG A 51 -8.07 -1.46 11.47
C ARG A 51 -7.83 -0.74 12.80
N ASN A 52 -7.05 0.35 12.76
CA ASN A 52 -6.72 1.13 13.95
C ASN A 52 -7.91 1.95 14.48
N SER A 53 -8.82 2.38 13.60
CA SER A 53 -10.07 3.02 14.02
C SER A 53 -11.05 2.00 14.58
N ALA A 54 -11.15 0.82 13.99
CA ALA A 54 -11.94 -0.28 14.52
C ALA A 54 -11.46 -0.76 15.91
N SER A 55 -10.14 -0.82 16.14
CA SER A 55 -9.58 -1.23 17.43
C SER A 55 -9.75 -0.19 18.55
N LYS A 56 -9.86 1.10 18.21
CA LYS A 56 -10.20 2.17 19.17
C LYS A 56 -11.68 2.17 19.56
N ALA A 57 -12.57 1.75 18.65
CA ALA A 57 -14.00 1.64 18.90
C ALA A 57 -14.37 0.41 19.76
N SER A 58 -13.51 -0.61 19.81
CA SER A 58 -13.68 -1.80 20.66
C SER A 58 -12.98 -1.69 22.03
N GLY A 59 -12.68 -0.46 22.48
CA GLY A 59 -12.33 -0.20 23.89
C GLY A 59 -13.54 -0.44 24.78
N ALA A 60 -13.80 -1.71 25.09
CA ALA A 60 -14.48 -2.09 26.32
C ALA A 60 -13.61 -1.62 27.50
N PRO A 61 -14.22 -1.13 28.60
CA PRO A 61 -13.49 -0.64 29.78
C PRO A 61 -12.56 -1.69 30.40
#